data_AF-A0A0C2F448-F1
#
_entry.id   AF-A0A0C2F448-F1
#
_cell.length_a   1.000
_cell.length_b   1.000
_cell.length_c   1.000
_cell.angle_alpha   90.00
_cell.angle_beta   90.00
_cell.angle_gamma   90.00
#
_symmetry.space_group_name_H-M   'P 1'
#
loop_
_entity.id
_entity.type
_entity.pdbx_description
1 polymer ?
#
loop_
_entity_poly.entity_id
_entity_poly.type
_entity_poly.pdbx_seq_one_letter_code
_entity_poly.pdbx_strand_id
1 'polypeptide(L)'
;HVFKLEQEEYEREELSWVRIDFHDNQPTIELIEGRPGLIDYLDEQSKVVNGSDAAWLNRITNCATLKKNSQLQMPRIKSTKFIVKHFAAEVPYTVDGFLEKNKDAVSKQLLELVAKTK
;
A
#
# COMPACT_ATOMS: atom_id res chain seq x y z
N HIS A 1 9.81 -15.48 -3.33
CA HIS A 1 9.59 -16.84 -2.80
C HIS A 1 10.40 -17.87 -3.57
N VAL A 2 10.29 -17.93 -4.91
CA VAL A 2 11.06 -18.84 -5.79
C VAL A 2 12.58 -18.78 -5.54
N PHE A 3 13.21 -17.61 -5.73
CA PHE A 3 14.68 -17.51 -5.65
C PHE A 3 15.32 -17.70 -4.26
N LYS A 4 14.59 -17.43 -3.17
CA LYS A 4 15.15 -17.50 -1.82
C LYS A 4 15.18 -18.93 -1.30
N LEU A 5 14.10 -19.68 -1.55
CA LEU A 5 14.01 -21.10 -1.20
C LEU A 5 14.95 -21.96 -2.06
N GLU A 6 15.08 -21.67 -3.36
CA GLU A 6 16.03 -22.38 -4.23
C GLU A 6 17.49 -22.14 -3.81
N GLN A 7 17.85 -20.92 -3.39
CA GLN A 7 19.20 -20.65 -2.88
C GLN A 7 19.48 -21.35 -1.54
N GLU A 8 18.51 -21.40 -0.62
CA GLU A 8 18.61 -22.17 0.63
C GLU A 8 18.76 -23.68 0.37
N GLU A 9 18.18 -24.19 -0.72
CA GLU A 9 18.36 -25.57 -1.17
C GLU A 9 19.79 -25.81 -1.69
N TYR A 10 20.31 -24.95 -2.56
CA TYR A 10 21.67 -25.06 -3.10
C TYR A 10 22.75 -24.92 -2.02
N GLU A 11 22.53 -24.04 -1.03
CA GLU A 11 23.40 -23.91 0.15
C GLU A 11 23.36 -25.18 1.02
N ARG A 12 22.18 -25.83 1.16
CA ARG A 12 22.03 -27.08 1.90
C ARG A 12 22.68 -28.27 1.21
N GLU A 13 22.66 -28.32 -0.12
CA GLU A 13 23.25 -29.39 -0.92
C GLU A 13 24.75 -29.21 -1.22
N GLU A 14 25.40 -28.17 -0.66
CA GLU A 14 26.82 -27.82 -0.90
C GLU A 14 27.17 -27.65 -2.39
N LEU A 15 26.19 -27.25 -3.21
CA LEU A 15 26.39 -27.05 -4.64
C LEU A 15 27.09 -25.71 -4.89
N SER A 16 28.12 -25.71 -5.72
CA SER A 16 28.83 -24.49 -6.14
C SER A 16 27.93 -23.63 -7.04
N TRP A 17 27.11 -22.77 -6.43
CA TRP A 17 26.17 -21.88 -7.12
C TRP A 17 26.57 -20.41 -6.97
N VAL A 18 26.39 -19.62 -8.04
CA VAL A 18 26.59 -18.16 -8.01
C VAL A 18 25.29 -17.53 -7.52
N ARG A 19 25.31 -16.92 -6.33
CA ARG A 19 24.16 -16.21 -5.76
C ARG A 19 23.65 -15.18 -6.77
N ILE A 20 22.42 -15.37 -7.25
CA ILE A 20 21.77 -14.40 -8.12
C ILE A 20 21.24 -13.29 -7.23
N ASP A 21 21.73 -12.08 -7.46
CA ASP A 21 21.23 -10.89 -6.78
C ASP A 21 19.82 -10.59 -7.29
N PHE A 22 18.85 -10.59 -6.37
CA PHE A 22 17.47 -10.20 -6.68
C PHE A 22 17.08 -9.02 -5.82
N HIS A 23 16.27 -8.13 -6.39
CA HIS A 23 15.76 -6.99 -5.65
C HIS A 23 14.66 -7.47 -4.69
N ASP A 24 14.88 -7.29 -3.39
CA ASP A 24 13.89 -7.66 -2.38
C ASP A 24 12.75 -6.64 -2.35
N ASN A 25 11.53 -7.12 -2.57
CA ASN A 25 10.31 -6.30 -2.57
C ASN A 25 9.63 -6.28 -1.19
N GLN A 26 10.15 -7.02 -0.19
CA GLN A 26 9.62 -7.02 1.17
C GLN A 26 9.43 -5.61 1.75
N PRO A 27 10.36 -4.65 1.60
CA PRO A 27 10.16 -3.30 2.13
C PRO A 27 8.93 -2.58 1.54
N THR A 28 8.61 -2.82 0.26
CA THR A 28 7.42 -2.25 -0.39
C THR A 28 6.15 -2.97 0.03
N ILE A 29 6.21 -4.30 0.23
CA ILE A 29 5.08 -5.09 0.76
C ILE A 29 4.75 -4.66 2.18
N GLU A 30 5.75 -4.54 3.05
CA GLU A 30 5.58 -4.07 4.44
C GLU A 30 5.06 -2.63 4.50
N LEU A 31 5.42 -1.78 3.54
CA LEU A 31 4.86 -0.42 3.45
C LEU A 31 3.34 -0.47 3.22
N ILE A 32 2.88 -1.36 2.35
CA ILE A 32 1.48 -1.42 1.89
C ILE A 32 0.62 -2.24 2.87
N GLU A 33 1.04 -3.47 3.17
CA GLU A 33 0.30 -4.51 3.91
C GLU A 33 0.89 -4.83 5.29
N GLY A 34 1.94 -4.13 5.71
CA GLY A 34 2.45 -4.25 7.08
C GLY A 34 1.38 -3.89 8.12
N ARG A 35 1.62 -4.22 9.39
CA ARG A 35 0.69 -3.88 10.48
C ARG A 35 1.36 -2.95 11.50
N PRO A 36 1.15 -1.63 11.47
CA PRO A 36 0.26 -0.89 10.57
C PRO A 36 0.93 -0.43 9.25
N GLY A 37 0.24 -0.62 8.12
CA GLY A 37 0.67 -0.25 6.76
C GLY A 37 -0.26 0.79 6.12
N LEU A 38 0.00 1.16 4.86
CA LEU A 38 -0.81 2.15 4.13
C LEU A 38 -2.30 1.79 4.09
N ILE A 39 -2.62 0.50 3.89
CA ILE A 39 -4.01 0.02 3.81
C ILE A 39 -4.70 0.13 5.18
N ASP A 40 -4.04 -0.26 6.28
CA ASP A 40 -4.61 -0.14 7.62
C ASP A 40 -4.96 1.33 7.94
N TYR A 41 -4.05 2.25 7.60
CA TYR A 41 -4.29 3.67 7.83
C TYR A 41 -5.43 4.24 6.97
N LEU A 42 -5.62 3.69 5.76
CA LEU A 42 -6.74 4.03 4.87
C LEU A 42 -8.07 3.51 5.44
N ASP A 43 -8.10 2.28 5.93
CA ASP A 43 -9.28 1.66 6.54
C ASP A 43 -9.73 2.40 7.80
N GLU A 44 -8.77 2.74 8.66
CA GLU A 44 -9.04 3.53 9.86
C GLU A 44 -9.62 4.90 9.50
N GLN A 45 -9.07 5.59 8.49
CA GLN A 45 -9.61 6.88 8.03
C GLN A 45 -10.97 6.75 7.34
N SER A 46 -11.22 5.65 6.64
CA SER A 46 -12.51 5.36 6.01
C SER A 46 -13.62 5.16 7.03
N LYS A 47 -13.31 4.72 8.25
CA LYS A 47 -14.30 4.56 9.35
C LYS A 47 -14.63 5.88 10.06
N VAL A 48 -13.86 6.95 9.84
CA VAL A 48 -14.10 8.26 10.48
C VAL A 48 -15.31 8.94 9.84
N VAL A 49 -16.25 9.41 10.67
CA VAL A 49 -17.52 10.04 10.26
C VAL A 49 -17.33 11.24 9.32
N ASN A 50 -16.18 11.91 9.37
CA ASN A 50 -15.76 12.97 8.45
C ASN A 50 -14.32 12.77 7.93
N GLY A 51 -13.92 11.52 7.69
CA GLY A 51 -12.61 11.20 7.10
C GLY A 51 -12.46 11.85 5.73
N SER A 52 -11.29 12.44 5.46
CA SER A 52 -10.96 13.04 4.17
C SER A 52 -9.64 12.51 3.62
N ASP A 53 -9.49 12.52 2.30
CA ASP A 53 -8.25 12.09 1.63
C ASP A 53 -7.04 12.94 2.09
N ALA A 54 -7.25 14.23 2.34
CA ALA A 54 -6.23 15.12 2.88
C ALA A 54 -5.81 14.75 4.32
N ALA A 55 -6.76 14.34 5.17
CA ALA A 55 -6.47 13.87 6.52
C ALA A 55 -5.67 12.56 6.48
N TRP A 56 -6.03 11.64 5.58
CA TRP A 56 -5.28 10.41 5.35
C TRP A 56 -3.86 10.68 4.85
N LEU A 57 -3.69 11.55 3.84
CA LEU A 57 -2.38 11.97 3.34
C LEU A 57 -1.50 12.58 4.44
N ASN A 58 -2.06 13.48 5.26
CA ASN A 58 -1.35 14.06 6.39
C ASN A 58 -0.95 12.99 7.42
N ARG A 59 -1.78 11.97 7.62
CA ARG A 59 -1.49 10.88 8.54
C ARG A 59 -0.34 10.00 8.06
N ILE A 60 -0.36 9.56 6.80
CA ILE A 60 0.73 8.77 6.23
C ILE A 60 2.04 9.58 6.15
N THR A 61 1.93 10.89 5.89
CA THR A 61 3.08 11.80 5.87
C THR A 61 3.66 12.02 7.25
N ASN A 62 2.87 12.03 8.32
CA ASN A 62 3.35 12.28 9.68
C ASN A 62 3.63 11.00 10.49
N CYS A 63 3.30 9.82 9.96
CA CYS A 63 3.60 8.56 10.59
C CYS A 63 5.12 8.30 10.61
N ALA A 64 5.70 8.20 11.81
CA ALA A 64 7.12 7.97 12.00
C ALA A 64 7.59 6.62 11.42
N THR A 65 6.73 5.60 11.46
CA THR A 65 7.04 4.27 10.92
C THR A 65 7.11 4.30 9.40
N LEU A 66 6.10 4.88 8.74
CA LEU A 66 6.06 4.97 7.27
C LEU A 66 7.13 5.91 6.72
N LYS A 67 7.44 7.01 7.41
CA LYS A 67 8.51 7.94 7.04
C LYS A 67 9.90 7.31 7.00
N LYS A 68 10.15 6.28 7.79
CA LYS A 68 11.44 5.56 7.80
C LYS A 68 11.58 4.61 6.63
N ASN A 69 10.47 4.23 5.98
CA ASN A 69 10.51 3.31 4.88
C ASN A 69 11.01 4.03 3.61
N SER A 70 12.13 3.56 3.06
CA SER A 70 12.76 4.13 1.87
C SER A 70 11.91 4.03 0.60
N GLN A 71 10.87 3.20 0.63
CA GLN A 71 9.93 2.98 -0.46
C GLN A 71 8.81 4.04 -0.53
N LEU A 72 8.62 4.84 0.51
CA LEU A 72 7.64 5.93 0.52
C LEU A 72 8.32 7.28 0.30
N GLN A 73 7.88 8.02 -0.71
CA GLN A 73 8.34 9.37 -0.99
C GLN A 73 7.18 10.36 -1.06
N MET A 74 7.45 11.58 -0.59
CA MET A 74 6.53 12.70 -0.72
C MET A 74 7.06 13.70 -1.74
N PRO A 75 6.21 14.24 -2.64
CA PRO A 75 6.63 15.29 -3.55
C PRO A 75 7.18 16.50 -2.79
N ARG A 76 8.23 17.14 -3.32
CA ARG A 76 8.88 18.30 -2.70
C ARG A 76 7.95 19.50 -2.52
N ILE A 77 6.96 19.62 -3.40
CA ILE A 77 5.92 20.64 -3.36
C ILE A 77 4.69 20.02 -2.69
N LYS A 78 4.06 20.77 -1.77
CA LYS A 78 2.78 20.36 -1.17
C LYS A 78 1.81 19.99 -2.29
N SER A 79 1.41 18.73 -2.32
CA SER A 79 0.52 18.18 -3.33
C SER A 79 -0.36 17.10 -2.69
N THR A 80 -1.45 16.75 -3.36
CA THR A 80 -2.34 15.65 -2.95
C THR A 80 -1.80 14.29 -3.41
N LYS A 81 -0.47 14.12 -3.45
CA LYS A 81 0.17 12.91 -3.99
C LYS A 81 1.18 12.31 -3.03
N PHE A 82 1.33 10.99 -3.10
CA PHE A 82 2.43 10.24 -2.51
C PHE A 82 3.05 9.34 -3.60
N ILE A 83 4.32 8.97 -3.44
CA ILE A 83 5.04 8.15 -4.40
C ILE A 83 5.47 6.86 -3.70
N VAL A 84 5.18 5.72 -4.32
CA VAL A 84 5.67 4.42 -3.87
C VAL A 84 6.72 3.93 -4.85
N LYS A 85 7.89 3.55 -4.34
CA LYS A 85 8.91 2.85 -5.12
C LYS A 85 8.52 1.39 -5.23
N HIS A 86 7.99 1.02 -6.38
CA HIS A 86 7.78 -0.39 -6.72
C HIS A 86 9.05 -0.93 -7.36
N PHE A 87 9.16 -2.26 -7.37
CA PHE A 87 10.20 -2.99 -8.07
C PHE A 87 10.43 -2.50 -9.51
N ALA A 88 9.34 -2.23 -10.25
CA ALA A 88 9.42 -1.84 -11.65
C ALA A 88 9.68 -0.35 -11.86
N ALA A 89 9.09 0.51 -11.02
CA ALA A 89 9.17 1.96 -11.15
C ALA A 89 8.66 2.68 -9.90
N GLU A 90 9.00 3.96 -9.78
CA GLU A 90 8.36 4.88 -8.86
C GLU A 90 6.99 5.30 -9.40
N VAL A 91 5.93 5.09 -8.62
CA VAL A 91 4.56 5.35 -9.03
C VAL A 91 3.95 6.46 -8.16
N PRO A 92 3.59 7.62 -8.74
CA PRO A 92 2.87 8.67 -8.03
C PRO A 92 1.37 8.35 -7.96
N TYR A 93 0.81 8.37 -6.77
CA TYR A 93 -0.61 8.19 -6.48
C TYR A 93 -1.24 9.51 -6.03
N THR A 94 -2.38 9.85 -6.60
CA THR A 94 -3.19 11.00 -6.18
C THR A 94 -4.22 10.54 -5.16
N VAL A 95 -4.28 11.17 -3.98
CA VAL A 95 -5.16 10.72 -2.89
C VAL A 95 -6.64 11.00 -3.12
N ASP A 96 -6.98 11.87 -4.06
CA ASP A 96 -8.36 12.25 -4.37
C ASP A 96 -9.23 11.02 -4.70
N GLY A 97 -10.26 10.80 -3.88
CA GLY A 97 -11.22 9.69 -4.02
C GLY A 97 -10.73 8.35 -3.46
N PHE A 98 -9.61 8.29 -2.76
CA PHE A 98 -9.15 7.04 -2.13
C PHE A 98 -10.12 6.54 -1.07
N LEU A 99 -10.59 7.41 -0.17
CA LEU A 99 -11.53 7.01 0.89
C LEU A 99 -12.88 6.58 0.32
N GLU A 100 -13.38 7.28 -0.70
CA GLU A 100 -14.65 6.92 -1.35
C GLU A 100 -14.57 5.53 -1.99
N LYS A 101 -13.51 5.28 -2.76
CA LYS A 101 -13.26 3.98 -3.40
C LYS A 101 -13.05 2.87 -2.37
N ASN A 102 -12.39 3.16 -1.25
CA ASN A 102 -12.15 2.18 -0.19
C ASN A 102 -13.40 1.83 0.62
N LYS A 103 -14.31 2.80 0.81
CA LYS A 103 -15.59 2.54 1.50
C LYS A 103 -16.50 1.62 0.71
N ASP A 104 -16.33 1.55 -0.62
CA ASP A 104 -17.16 0.79 -1.57
C ASP A 104 -18.67 0.93 -1.26
N ALA A 105 -19.06 2.12 -0.81
CA ALA A 105 -20.37 2.34 -0.23
C ALA A 105 -21.40 2.49 -1.34
N VAL A 106 -22.16 1.43 -1.61
CA VAL A 106 -23.31 1.49 -2.50
C VAL A 106 -24.46 2.22 -1.81
N SER A 107 -25.13 3.13 -2.54
CA SER A 107 -26.29 3.86 -2.02
C SER A 107 -27.35 2.88 -1.51
N LYS A 108 -27.76 3.04 -0.24
CA LYS A 108 -28.81 2.22 0.38
C LYS A 108 -30.13 2.28 -0.40
N GLN A 109 -30.47 3.44 -0.95
CA GLN A 109 -31.68 3.62 -1.76
C GLN A 109 -31.60 2.82 -3.07
N LEU A 110 -30.40 2.74 -3.68
CA LEU A 110 -30.19 1.94 -4.89
C LEU A 110 -30.29 0.44 -4.57
N LEU A 111 -29.71 0.00 -3.44
CA LEU A 111 -29.84 -1.39 -2.97
C LEU A 111 -31.31 -1.75 -2.70
N GLU A 112 -32.06 -0.87 -2.06
CA GLU A 112 -33.50 -1.06 -1.83
C GLU A 112 -34.30 -1.12 -3.13
N LEU A 113 -33.96 -0.28 -4.12
CA LEU A 113 -34.61 -0.28 -5.43
C LEU A 113 -34.35 -1.60 -6.18
N VAL A 114 -33.08 -2.02 -6.26
CA VAL A 114 -32.69 -3.29 -6.89
C VAL A 114 -33.34 -4.47 -6.18
N ALA A 115 -33.36 -4.49 -4.85
CA ALA A 115 -34.04 -5.52 -4.08
C ALA A 115 -35.57 -5.54 -4.29
N LYS A 116 -36.17 -4.39 -4.65
CA LYS A 116 -37.59 -4.26 -4.97
C LYS A 116 -37.91 -4.54 -6.45
N THR A 117 -36.90 -4.75 -7.30
CA THR A 117 -37.12 -5.05 -8.72
C THR A 117 -37.39 -6.55 -8.87
N LYS A 118 -38.55 -6.92 -9.43
CA LYS A 118 -38.96 -8.30 -9.71
C LYS A 118 -38.32 -8.84 -10.99
#